data_AF-A0A1T2L5F9-F1
#
_entry.id   AF-A0A1T2L5F9-F1
#
_cell.length_a   1.000
_cell.length_b   1.000
_cell.length_c   1.000
_cell.angle_alpha   90.00
_cell.angle_beta   90.00
_cell.angle_gamma   90.00
#
_symmetry.space_group_name_H-M   'P 1'
#
loop_
_entity.id
_entity.type
_entity.pdbx_description
1 polymer ?
#
loop_
_entity_poly.entity_id
_entity_poly.type
_entity_poly.pdbx_seq_one_letter_code
_entity_poly.pdbx_strand_id
1 'polypeptide(L)' 'MEPPEPLVLTLAAAESLATGDYLHMIHRRFPCLLFDNLDQRRCGYLKREAASGRFDVYIWSLDDPDAEMQARQAAEQLSA' A
#
# COMPACT_ATOMS: atom_id res chain seq x y z
N MET A 1 -4.75 -22.93 -6.44
CA MET A 1 -4.32 -22.24 -5.20
C MET A 1 -5.14 -20.99 -5.13
N GLU A 2 -5.97 -20.85 -4.09
CA GLU A 2 -6.67 -19.59 -3.85
C GLU A 2 -5.64 -18.54 -3.41
N PRO A 3 -5.79 -17.28 -3.85
CA PRO A 3 -4.90 -16.22 -3.41
C PRO A 3 -4.93 -16.13 -1.88
N PRO A 4 -3.79 -15.85 -1.24
CA PRO A 4 -3.75 -15.75 0.21
C PRO A 4 -4.69 -14.63 0.66
N GLU A 5 -5.52 -14.93 1.67
CA GLU A 5 -6.54 -14.01 2.20
C GLU A 5 -6.04 -12.57 2.45
N PRO A 6 -4.81 -12.33 2.96
CA PRO A 6 -4.27 -10.98 3.12
C PRO A 6 -4.18 -10.20 1.80
N LEU A 7 -3.79 -10.86 0.70
CA LEU A 7 -3.70 -10.21 -0.60
C LEU A 7 -5.09 -9.75 -1.07
N VAL A 8 -6.09 -10.62 -0.94
CA VAL A 8 -7.46 -10.31 -1.36
C VAL A 8 -8.02 -9.14 -0.55
N LEU A 9 -7.81 -9.14 0.77
CA LEU A 9 -8.27 -8.06 1.65
C LEU A 9 -7.57 -6.72 1.32
N THR A 10 -6.26 -6.73 1.09
CA THR A 10 -5.52 -5.51 0.72
C THR A 10 -5.99 -4.93 -0.60
N LEU A 11 -6.23 -5.78 -1.61
CA LEU A 11 -6.71 -5.32 -2.92
C LEU A 11 -8.13 -4.79 -2.85
N ALA A 12 -9.04 -5.48 -2.14
CA ALA A 12 -10.40 -5.00 -1.94
C ALA A 12 -10.43 -3.66 -1.19
N ALA A 13 -9.58 -3.50 -0.17
CA ALA A 13 -9.47 -2.24 0.56
C ALA A 13 -8.93 -1.11 -0.33
N ALA A 14 -7.92 -1.39 -1.16
CA ALA A 14 -7.36 -0.43 -2.11
C ALA A 14 -8.38 0.02 -3.18
N GLU A 15 -9.23 -0.90 -3.66
CA GLU A 15 -10.31 -0.58 -4.60
C GLU A 15 -11.44 0.25 -3.96
N SER A 16 -11.61 0.15 -2.64
CA SER A 16 -12.62 0.91 -1.89
C SER A 16 -12.14 2.24 -1.31
N LEU A 17 -10.90 2.67 -1.61
CA LEU A 17 -10.36 3.93 -1.09
C LEU A 17 -11.22 5.12 -1.56
N ALA A 18 -11.60 5.98 -0.62
CA ALA A 18 -12.22 7.25 -0.94
C ALA A 18 -11.15 8.26 -1.41
N THR A 19 -11.61 9.37 -2.01
CA THR A 19 -10.70 10.42 -2.44
C THR A 19 -9.96 11.04 -1.25
N GLY A 20 -8.63 11.14 -1.34
CA GLY A 20 -7.71 11.59 -0.30
C GLY A 20 -7.23 10.47 0.65
N ASP A 21 -7.83 9.28 0.59
CA ASP A 21 -7.46 8.16 1.45
C ASP A 21 -6.35 7.30 0.84
N TYR A 22 -5.54 6.73 1.72
CA TYR A 22 -4.52 5.74 1.37
C TYR A 22 -4.57 4.56 2.33
N LEU A 23 -4.11 3.40 1.87
CA LEU A 23 -3.97 2.20 2.68
C LEU A 23 -2.54 2.09 3.21
N HIS A 24 -2.38 1.85 4.50
CA HIS A 24 -1.09 1.49 5.11
C HIS A 24 -1.11 0.03 5.51
N MET A 25 -0.33 -0.78 4.79
CA MET A 25 -0.16 -2.20 5.05
C MET A 25 1.19 -2.45 5.73
N ILE A 26 1.16 -3.19 6.84
CA ILE A 26 2.37 -3.63 7.55
C ILE A 26 2.53 -5.13 7.34
N HIS A 27 3.65 -5.55 6.77
CA HIS A 27 3.91 -6.97 6.53
C HIS A 27 5.30 -7.40 7.01
N ARG A 28 5.42 -8.65 7.46
CA ARG A 28 6.69 -9.21 7.97
C ARG A 28 7.57 -9.79 6.87
N ARG A 29 7.04 -9.95 5.66
CA ARG A 29 7.74 -10.50 4.49
C ARG A 29 7.50 -9.60 3.30
N PHE A 30 8.34 -9.72 2.29
CA PHE A 30 8.21 -8.94 1.08
C PHE A 30 7.02 -9.46 0.23
N PRO A 31 5.97 -8.64 -0.02
CA PRO A 31 4.75 -9.11 -0.66
C PRO A 31 4.85 -8.99 -2.20
N CYS A 32 5.63 -9.86 -2.85
CA CYS A 32 5.86 -9.76 -4.31
C CYS A 32 4.57 -9.72 -5.14
N LEU A 33 3.61 -10.61 -4.83
CA LEU A 33 2.36 -10.73 -5.57
C LEU A 33 1.44 -9.51 -5.44
N LEU A 34 1.64 -8.69 -4.41
CA LEU A 34 0.82 -7.50 -4.20
C LEU A 34 1.14 -6.44 -5.24
N PHE A 35 2.41 -6.16 -5.50
CA PHE A 35 2.84 -5.08 -6.40
C PHE A 35 2.36 -5.30 -7.83
N ASP A 36 2.47 -6.52 -8.34
CA ASP A 36 1.97 -6.88 -9.68
C ASP A 36 0.45 -6.66 -9.81
N ASN A 37 -0.30 -6.85 -8.71
CA ASN A 37 -1.73 -6.64 -8.67
C ASN A 37 -2.12 -5.17 -8.55
N LEU A 38 -1.31 -4.35 -7.87
CA LEU A 38 -1.52 -2.91 -7.75
C LEU A 38 -1.28 -2.18 -9.07
N ASP A 39 -0.22 -2.56 -9.79
CA ASP A 39 0.10 -1.99 -11.11
C ASP A 39 -1.06 -2.21 -12.11
N GLN A 40 -1.68 -3.39 -12.08
CA GLN A 40 -2.85 -3.70 -12.93
C GLN A 40 -4.10 -2.89 -12.57
N ARG A 41 -4.20 -2.38 -11.34
CA ARG A 41 -5.37 -1.68 -10.81
C ARG A 41 -5.20 -0.16 -10.80
N ARG A 42 -4.14 0.36 -11.42
CA ARG A 42 -3.80 1.79 -11.39
C ARG A 42 -3.65 2.31 -9.96
N CYS A 43 -3.10 1.49 -9.07
CA CYS A 43 -2.76 1.92 -7.71
C CYS A 43 -1.26 2.24 -7.63
N GLY A 44 -0.93 3.37 -7.02
CA GLY A 44 0.44 3.72 -6.67
C GLY A 44 0.82 3.10 -5.33
N TYR A 45 2.11 2.87 -5.12
CA TYR A 45 2.60 2.39 -3.83
C TYR A 45 3.98 2.93 -3.46
N LEU A 46 4.22 3.02 -2.16
CA LEU A 46 5.51 3.36 -1.55
C LEU A 46 5.86 2.26 -0.55
N LYS A 47 7.00 1.61 -0.74
CA LYS A 47 7.54 0.64 0.20
C LYS A 47 8.60 1.27 1.08
N ARG A 48 8.57 0.94 2.37
CA ARG A 48 9.62 1.25 3.33
C ARG A 48 9.95 0.03 4.16
N GLU A 49 11.23 -0.13 4.46
CA GLU A 49 11.70 -1.17 5.36
C GLU A 49 11.94 -0.52 6.73
N ALA A 50 11.16 -0.93 7.72
CA ALA A 50 11.35 -0.49 9.09
C ALA A 50 12.56 -1.20 9.71
N ALA A 51 13.26 -0.52 10.63
CA ALA A 51 14.42 -1.06 11.35
C ALA A 51 14.15 -2.39 12.09
N SER A 52 12.87 -2.72 12.32
CA SER A 52 12.42 -3.98 12.91
C SER A 52 12.35 -5.17 11.94
N GLY A 53 12.77 -5.01 10.67
CA GLY A 53 12.64 -6.03 9.63
C GLY A 53 11.20 -6.22 9.13
N ARG A 54 10.37 -5.17 9.27
CA ARG A 54 9.00 -5.12 8.75
C ARG A 54 8.98 -4.24 7.49
N PHE A 55 8.05 -4.55 6.60
CA PHE A 55 7.79 -3.78 5.39
C PHE A 55 6.49 -3.00 5.57
N ASP A 56 6.60 -1.70 5.52
CA ASP A 56 5.50 -0.76 5.45
C ASP A 56 5.23 -0.47 3.98
N VAL A 57 4.01 -0.71 3.53
CA VAL A 57 3.58 -0.43 2.17
C VAL A 57 2.40 0.52 2.23
N TYR A 58 2.59 1.71 1.68
CA TYR A 58 1.54 2.70 1.52
C TYR A 58 0.99 2.57 0.10
N ILE A 59 -0.32 2.51 -0.06
CA ILE A 59 -1.00 2.25 -1.33
C ILE A 59 -2.07 3.32 -1.52
N TRP A 60 -2.14 3.91 -2.70
CA TRP A 60 -3.13 4.93 -3.06
C TRP A 60 -3.64 4.73 -4.48
N SER A 61 -4.72 5.41 -4.85
CA SER A 61 -5.19 5.44 -6.24
C SER A 61 -4.32 6.39 -7.07
N LEU A 62 -3.85 5.97 -8.26
CA LEU A 62 -3.11 6.88 -9.16
C LEU A 62 -3.98 7.98 -9.74
N ASP A 63 -5.30 7.81 -9.70
CA ASP A 63 -6.24 8.83 -10.12
C ASP A 63 -6.48 9.87 -9.00
N ASP A 64 -5.74 9.77 -7.89
CA ASP A 64 -5.84 10.64 -6.72
C ASP A 64 -4.46 11.15 -6.24
N PRO A 65 -4.05 12.35 -6.68
CA PRO A 65 -2.78 12.95 -6.27
C PRO A 65 -2.76 13.41 -4.81
N ASP A 66 -3.92 13.68 -4.20
CA ASP A 66 -3.99 14.09 -2.79
C ASP A 66 -3.69 12.89 -1.89
N ALA A 67 -4.26 11.72 -2.22
CA ALA A 67 -3.94 10.46 -1.54
C ALA A 67 -2.44 10.11 -1.65
N GLU A 68 -1.83 10.33 -2.81
CA GLU A 68 -0.37 10.14 -2.99
C GLU A 68 0.43 11.03 -2.01
N MET A 69 0.09 12.32 -1.96
CA MET A 69 0.77 13.28 -1.10
C MET A 69 0.65 12.90 0.38
N GLN A 70 -0.56 12.53 0.82
CA GLN A 70 -0.82 12.10 2.20
C GLN A 70 -0.04 10.83 2.55
N ALA A 71 -0.05 9.82 1.66
CA ALA A 71 0.69 8.58 1.85
C ALA A 71 2.20 8.82 2.01
N ARG A 72 2.78 9.69 1.17
CA ARG A 72 4.21 10.06 1.24
C ARG A 72 4.54 10.81 2.53
N GLN A 73 3.72 11.78 2.91
CA GLN A 73 3.90 12.53 4.16
C GLN A 73 3.84 11.61 5.39
N ALA A 74 2.87 10.70 5.44
CA ALA A 74 2.77 9.72 6.51
C ALA A 74 4.01 8.82 6.58
N ALA A 75 4.49 8.34 5.43
CA ALA A 75 5.70 7.51 5.37
C ALA A 75 6.97 8.23 5.87
N GLU A 76 7.06 9.55 5.66
CA GLU A 76 8.14 10.38 6.18
C GLU A 76 8.02 10.60 7.70
N GLN A 77 6.82 10.85 8.21
CA GLN A 77 6.58 11.07 9.65
C GLN A 77 6.87 9.83 10.50
N LEU A 78 6.58 8.63 9.98
CA LEU A 78 6.91 7.37 10.66
C LEU A 78 8.42 7.04 10.65
N SER A 79 9.23 7.82 9.96
CA SER A 79 10.69 7.66 9.90
C SER A 79 11.45 8.59 10.87
N ALA A 80 10.75 9.42 11.66
CA ALA A 80 11.30 10.37 12.64
C ALA A 80 11.14 9.84 14.07
#